data_AF-M6A8M4-F1
#
_entry.id   AF-M6A8M4-F1
#
_cell.length_a   1.000
_cell.length_b   1.000
_cell.length_c   1.000
_cell.angle_alpha   90.00
_cell.angle_beta   90.00
_cell.angle_gamma   90.00
#
_symmetry.space_group_name_H-M   'P 1'
#
loop_
_entity.id
_entity.type
_entity.pdbx_description
1 polymer ?
#
loop_
_entity_poly.entity_id
_entity_poly.type
_entity_poly.pdbx_seq_one_letter_code
_entity_poly.pdbx_strand_id
1 'polypeptide(L)' 'MDEKVKFIAAVCDGSVSITSLCETFGISRKTGYKWLNRYRQEGPNGLLDRSKSPHTNPNRVSFAEERFILALRKRHPTW' A
#
# COMPACT_ATOMS: atom_id res chain seq x y z
N MET A 1 8.57 7.53 -0.66
CA MET A 1 8.54 6.93 -2.02
C MET A 1 9.94 6.47 -2.47
N ASP A 2 11.00 7.12 -1.98
CA ASP A 2 12.42 6.88 -2.31
C ASP A 2 12.99 5.48 -2.00
N GLU A 3 12.70 4.95 -0.81
CA GLU A 3 13.43 3.78 -0.28
C GLU A 3 13.12 2.48 -1.03
N LYS A 4 11.86 2.30 -1.47
CA LYS A 4 11.45 1.15 -2.29
C LYS A 4 12.14 1.14 -3.65
N VAL A 5 12.32 2.33 -4.25
CA VAL A 5 12.99 2.48 -5.55
C VAL A 5 14.47 2.18 -5.41
N LYS A 6 15.12 2.70 -4.36
CA LYS A 6 16.52 2.38 -4.03
C LYS A 6 16.75 0.88 -3.83
N PHE A 7 15.84 0.22 -3.11
CA PHE A 7 15.90 -1.23 -2.92
C PHE A 7 15.83 -1.97 -4.26
N ILE A 8 14.88 -1.62 -5.14
CA ILE A 8 14.75 -2.27 -6.45
C ILE A 8 15.94 -1.99 -7.36
N ALA A 9 16.47 -0.77 -7.35
CA ALA A 9 17.69 -0.45 -8.10
C ALA A 9 18.87 -1.33 -7.65
N ALA A 10 19.06 -1.52 -6.34
CA ALA A 10 20.09 -2.40 -5.79
C ALA A 10 19.85 -3.88 -6.14
N VAL A 11 18.59 -4.33 -6.16
CA VAL A 11 18.25 -5.68 -6.61
C VAL A 11 18.54 -5.88 -8.11
N CYS A 12 18.30 -4.85 -8.94
CA CYS A 12 18.59 -4.88 -10.37
C CYS A 12 20.09 -4.83 -10.68
N ASP A 13 20.88 -4.13 -9.86
CA ASP A 13 22.34 -4.10 -9.95
C ASP A 13 22.96 -5.51 -9.74
N GLY A 14 22.35 -6.32 -8.87
CA GLY A 14 22.66 -7.75 -8.74
C GLY A 14 23.99 -8.06 -8.04
N SER A 15 24.72 -7.04 -7.55
CA SER A 15 25.97 -7.21 -6.79
C SER A 15 25.80 -7.86 -5.42
N VAL A 16 24.62 -7.71 -4.81
CA VAL A 16 24.30 -8.21 -3.47
C VAL A 16 23.05 -9.08 -3.51
N SER A 17 23.05 -10.15 -2.71
CA SER A 17 21.86 -11.00 -2.57
C SER A 17 20.66 -10.22 -2.01
N ILE A 18 19.46 -10.59 -2.46
CA ILE A 18 18.22 -9.96 -1.96
C ILE A 18 18.07 -10.09 -0.43
N THR A 19 18.62 -11.16 0.17
CA THR A 19 18.61 -11.36 1.63
C THR A 19 19.38 -10.27 2.34
N SER A 20 20.62 -10.00 1.94
CA SER A 20 21.47 -8.97 2.54
C SER A 20 20.92 -7.56 2.27
N LEU A 21 20.32 -7.34 1.09
CA LEU A 21 19.58 -6.10 0.81
C LEU A 21 18.38 -5.94 1.75
N CYS A 22 17.61 -6.99 2.00
CA CYS A 22 16.48 -6.91 2.94
C CYS A 22 16.93 -6.55 4.36
N GLU A 23 18.04 -7.11 4.83
CA GLU A 23 18.65 -6.78 6.12
C GLU A 23 19.11 -5.32 6.17
N THR A 24 19.82 -4.86 5.14
CA THR A 24 20.32 -3.48 5.03
C THR A 24 19.20 -2.46 5.03
N PHE A 25 18.10 -2.75 4.33
CA PHE A 25 16.93 -1.88 4.25
C PHE A 25 15.93 -2.10 5.39
N GLY A 26 16.21 -2.97 6.36
CA GLY A 26 15.35 -3.21 7.52
C GLY A 26 13.97 -3.80 7.18
N ILE A 27 13.85 -4.53 6.07
CA ILE A 27 12.60 -5.15 5.63
C ILE A 27 12.66 -6.66 5.69
N SER A 28 11.50 -7.30 5.89
CA SER A 28 11.43 -8.77 5.75
C SER A 28 11.68 -9.19 4.30
N ARG A 29 12.28 -10.38 4.10
CA ARG A 29 12.43 -11.00 2.76
C ARG A 29 11.09 -11.10 2.02
N LYS A 30 10.00 -11.42 2.73
CA LYS A 30 8.64 -11.46 2.16
C LYS A 30 8.23 -10.12 1.54
N THR A 31 8.56 -9.01 2.20
CA THR A 31 8.32 -7.66 1.68
C THR A 31 9.19 -7.37 0.46
N GLY A 32 10.48 -7.72 0.51
CA GLY A 32 11.41 -7.55 -0.61
C GLY A 32 10.94 -8.26 -1.88
N TYR A 33 10.61 -9.55 -1.79
CA TYR A 33 10.07 -10.31 -2.93
C TYR A 33 8.73 -9.76 -3.43
N LYS A 34 7.86 -9.29 -2.53
CA LYS A 34 6.59 -8.66 -2.92
C LYS A 34 6.82 -7.39 -3.75
N TRP A 35 7.77 -6.54 -3.35
CA TRP A 35 8.13 -5.34 -4.11
C TRP A 35 8.74 -5.69 -5.46
N LEU A 36 9.67 -6.65 -5.50
CA LEU A 36 10.27 -7.13 -6.74
C LEU A 36 9.22 -7.67 -7.72
N ASN A 37 8.29 -8.51 -7.24
CA ASN A 37 7.22 -9.06 -8.07
C ASN A 37 6.30 -7.97 -8.62
N ARG A 38 5.92 -6.98 -7.79
CA ARG A 38 5.12 -5.84 -8.25
C ARG A 38 5.84 -4.99 -9.27
N TYR A 39 7.13 -4.73 -9.06
CA TYR A 39 7.95 -4.00 -10.00
C TYR A 39 8.06 -4.73 -11.35
N ARG A 40 8.24 -6.06 -11.33
CA ARG A 40 8.26 -6.86 -12.56
C ARG A 40 6.94 -6.85 -13.33
N GLN A 41 5.80 -6.74 -12.63
CA GLN A 41 4.47 -6.78 -13.24
C GLN A 41 3.99 -5.40 -13.72
N GLU A 42 4.26 -4.35 -12.94
CA GLU A 42 3.65 -3.03 -13.11
C GLU A 42 4.69 -1.90 -13.27
N GLY A 43 5.98 -2.25 -13.31
CA GLY A 43 7.07 -1.29 -13.35
C GLY A 43 7.14 -0.42 -12.08
N PRO A 44 7.63 0.82 -12.19
CA PRO A 44 7.69 1.77 -11.06
C PRO A 44 6.34 1.99 -10.36
N ASN A 45 5.22 1.91 -11.10
CA ASN A 45 3.87 2.07 -10.55
C ASN A 45 3.53 1.01 -9.50
N GLY A 46 4.12 -0.19 -9.59
CA GLY A 46 3.93 -1.26 -8.62
C GLY A 46 4.45 -0.94 -7.21
N LEU A 47 5.32 0.07 -7.07
CA LEU A 47 5.91 0.50 -5.80
C LEU A 47 5.13 1.64 -5.12
N LEU A 48 4.17 2.25 -5.83
CA LEU A 48 3.28 3.26 -5.28
C LEU A 48 2.50 2.69 -4.09
N ASP A 49 2.13 3.56 -3.16
CA ASP A 49 1.33 3.15 -2.03
C ASP A 49 -0.07 2.76 -2.51
N ARG A 50 -0.45 1.52 -2.19
CA ARG A 50 -1.79 1.02 -2.45
C ARG A 50 -2.65 1.22 -1.22
N SER A 51 -3.94 1.42 -1.45
CA SER A 51 -4.92 1.45 -0.36
C SER A 51 -4.74 0.21 0.52
N LYS A 52 -4.63 0.43 1.83
CA LYS A 52 -4.66 -0.63 2.85
C LYS A 52 -6.10 -0.99 3.22
N SER A 53 -7.08 -0.29 2.66
CA SER A 53 -8.48 -0.53 2.95
C SER A 53 -8.91 -1.91 2.46
N PRO A 54 -9.74 -2.64 3.21
CA PRO A 54 -10.35 -3.87 2.74
C PRO A 54 -11.09 -3.63 1.41
N HIS A 55 -11.02 -4.61 0.49
CA HIS A 55 -11.77 -4.56 -0.77
C HIS A 55 -13.29 -4.57 -0.52
N THR A 56 -13.71 -5.29 0.52
CA THR A 56 -15.12 -5.41 0.91
C THR A 56 -15.23 -5.20 2.41
N ASN A 57 -16.23 -4.41 2.81
CA ASN A 57 -16.62 -4.27 4.20
C ASN A 57 -18.08 -4.75 4.31
N PRO A 58 -18.35 -5.93 4.91
CA PRO A 58 -19.70 -6.48 5.03
C PRO A 58 -20.69 -5.56 5.74
N ASN A 59 -20.19 -4.72 6.65
CA ASN A 59 -21.01 -3.78 7.43
C ASN A 59 -21.09 -2.39 6.76
N ARG A 60 -20.73 -2.27 5.48
CA ARG A 60 -20.82 -1.01 4.75
C ARG A 60 -22.28 -0.69 4.48
N VAL A 61 -22.76 0.39 5.08
CA VAL A 61 -24.09 0.95 4.81
C VAL A 61 -24.19 1.43 3.35
N SER A 62 -25.40 1.48 2.81
CA SER A 62 -25.63 1.96 1.46
C SER A 62 -25.26 3.45 1.32
N PHE A 63 -24.97 3.88 0.10
CA PHE A 63 -24.67 5.29 -0.18
C PHE A 63 -25.81 6.23 0.27
N ALA A 64 -27.07 5.81 0.11
CA ALA A 64 -28.22 6.60 0.53
C ALA A 64 -28.27 6.79 2.06
N GLU A 65 -28.04 5.72 2.81
CA GLU A 65 -27.98 5.76 4.28
C GLU A 65 -26.81 6.62 4.77
N GLU A 66 -25.63 6.46 4.19
CA GLU A 66 -24.45 7.28 4.51
C GLU A 66 -24.75 8.78 4.30
N ARG A 67 -25.37 9.13 3.16
CA ARG A 67 -25.76 10.50 2.85
C ARG A 67 -26.80 11.05 3.82
N PHE A 68 -27.76 10.22 4.23
CA PHE A 68 -28.78 10.60 5.21
C PHE A 68 -28.15 10.89 6.58
N ILE A 69 -27.29 10.00 7.07
CA ILE A 69 -26.58 10.16 8.35
C ILE A 69 -25.73 11.44 8.34
N LEU A 70 -24.98 11.68 7.26
CA LEU A 70 -24.16 12.88 7.11
C LEU A 70 -25.01 14.16 7.06
N ALA A 71 -26.14 14.14 6.37
CA ALA A 71 -27.06 15.28 6.34
C ALA A 71 -27.67 15.56 7.71
N LEU A 72 -28.05 14.51 8.45
CA LEU A 72 -28.58 14.63 9.81
C LEU A 72 -27.55 15.24 10.75
N ARG A 73 -26.31 14.75 10.72
CA ARG A 73 -25.20 15.28 11.55
C ARG A 73 -24.84 16.72 11.21
N LYS A 74 -24.97 17.13 9.95
CA LYS A 74 -24.83 18.54 9.54
C LYS A 74 -25.98 19.41 10.03
N ARG A 75 -27.20 18.90 10.00
CA ARG A 75 -28.41 19.63 10.45
C ARG A 75 -28.46 19.80 11.96
N HIS A 76 -27.91 18.83 12.70
CA HIS A 76 -27.88 18.82 14.16
C HIS A 76 -26.45 18.63 14.68
N PRO A 77 -25.61 19.68 14.66
CA PRO A 77 -24.19 19.56 15.01
C PRO A 77 -23.91 19.20 16.48
N THR A 78 -24.90 19.41 17.36
CA THR A 78 -24.79 19.21 18.82
C THR A 78 -25.46 17.92 19.31
N TRP A 79 -25.99 17.09 18.41
CA TRP A 79 -26.49 15.75 18.74
C TRP A 79 -25.35 14.73 18.84
#